data_AF-A0A6P2J4V1-F1
#
_entry.id   AF-A0A6P2J4V1-F1
#
_cell.length_a   1.000
_cell.length_b   1.000
_cell.length_c   1.000
_cell.angle_alpha   90.00
_cell.angle_beta   90.00
_cell.angle_gamma   90.00
#
_symmetry.space_group_name_H-M   'P 1'
#
loop_
_entity.id
_entity.type
_entity.pdbx_description
1 polymer ?
#
loop_
_entity_poly.entity_id
_entity_poly.type
_entity_poly.pdbx_seq_one_letter_code
_entity_poly.pdbx_strand_id
1 'polypeptide(L)' 'MKALIKRFLKEEDGVTAIEYGLIAGLIAVAIIAGASSVGTSLSSTFTKIGTCVSSPSAACWTTPAT' A
#
# COMPACT_ATOMS: atom_id res chain seq x y z
N MET A 1 -31.40 -25.05 18.08
CA MET A 1 -30.43 -23.93 17.93
C MET A 1 -28.97 -24.35 18.05
N LYS A 2 -28.55 -25.11 19.08
CA LYS A 2 -27.14 -25.50 19.27
C LYS A 2 -26.53 -26.31 18.11
N ALA A 3 -27.35 -27.11 17.42
CA ALA A 3 -26.93 -27.93 16.27
C ALA A 3 -26.64 -27.12 14.99
N LEU A 4 -27.31 -25.97 14.80
CA LEU A 4 -27.08 -25.10 13.64
C LEU A 4 -25.76 -24.34 13.80
N ILE A 5 -25.50 -23.79 14.99
CA ILE A 5 -24.25 -23.07 15.31
C ILE A 5 -23.05 -24.03 15.23
N LYS A 6 -23.19 -25.27 15.72
CA LYS A 6 -22.14 -26.30 15.57
C LYS A 6 -21.89 -26.74 14.13
N ARG A 7 -22.89 -26.64 13.24
CA ARG A 7 -22.74 -26.97 11.83
C ARG A 7 -22.05 -25.82 11.09
N PHE A 8 -22.44 -24.57 11.37
CA PHE A 8 -21.71 -23.37 10.90
C PHE A 8 -20.23 -23.32 11.34
N LEU A 9 -19.89 -23.82 12.52
CA LEU A 9 -18.50 -23.94 13.00
C LEU A 9 -17.74 -25.15 12.43
N LYS A 10 -18.44 -26.06 11.72
CA LYS A 10 -17.90 -27.32 11.20
C LYS A 10 -17.85 -27.38 9.67
N GLU A 11 -18.49 -26.44 8.98
CA GLU A 11 -18.24 -26.20 7.55
C GLU A 11 -16.88 -25.46 7.40
N GLU A 12 -15.83 -26.21 7.11
CA GLU A 12 -14.50 -25.94 6.50
C GLU A 12 -13.84 -24.54 6.32
N ASP A 13 -14.36 -23.42 6.82
CA ASP A 13 -13.73 -22.10 6.57
C ASP A 13 -12.51 -21.76 7.46
N GLY A 14 -12.10 -22.65 8.36
CA GLY A 14 -10.96 -22.39 9.27
C GLY A 14 -9.59 -22.75 8.71
N VAL A 15 -9.49 -23.88 7.98
CA VAL A 15 -8.22 -24.40 7.43
C VAL A 15 -7.85 -23.69 6.13
N THR A 16 -8.85 -23.31 5.32
CA THR A 16 -8.67 -22.51 4.10
C THR A 16 -8.38 -21.04 4.39
N ALA A 17 -8.89 -20.48 5.50
CA ALA A 17 -8.65 -19.07 5.85
C ALA A 17 -7.18 -18.76 6.19
N ILE A 18 -6.40 -19.72 6.70
CA ILE A 18 -5.01 -19.47 7.09
C ILE A 18 -4.08 -19.39 5.86
N GLU A 19 -4.38 -20.13 4.80
CA GLU A 19 -3.60 -20.18 3.56
C GLU A 19 -3.85 -18.93 2.71
N TYR A 20 -5.12 -18.61 2.47
CA TYR A 20 -5.49 -17.37 1.79
C TYR A 20 -5.18 -16.14 2.65
N GLY A 21 -5.22 -16.26 3.98
CA GLY A 21 -4.80 -15.21 4.91
C GLY A 21 -3.32 -14.87 4.78
N LEU A 22 -2.45 -15.88 4.59
CA LEU A 22 -1.02 -15.65 4.40
C LEU A 22 -0.72 -15.00 3.04
N ILE A 23 -1.37 -15.44 1.97
CA ILE A 23 -1.23 -14.82 0.64
C ILE A 23 -1.77 -13.39 0.65
N ALA A 24 -2.94 -13.17 1.24
CA ALA A 24 -3.53 -11.83 1.39
C ALA A 24 -2.62 -10.92 2.23
N GLY A 25 -2.00 -11.45 3.29
CA GLY A 25 -1.01 -10.73 4.10
C GLY A 25 0.22 -10.32 3.28
N LEU A 26 0.76 -11.21 2.46
CA LEU A 26 1.91 -10.90 1.59
C LEU A 26 1.55 -9.85 0.52
N ILE A 27 0.37 -9.95 -0.08
CA ILE A 27 -0.13 -8.94 -1.04
C ILE A 27 -0.29 -7.59 -0.34
N ALA A 28 -0.86 -7.57 0.88
CA ALA A 28 -1.02 -6.34 1.64
C ALA A 28 0.33 -5.67 1.93
N VAL A 29 1.34 -6.43 2.37
CA VAL A 29 2.69 -5.90 2.60
C VAL A 29 3.31 -5.35 1.31
N ALA A 30 3.17 -6.05 0.19
CA ALA A 30 3.68 -5.59 -1.10
C ALA A 30 3.00 -4.29 -1.56
N ILE A 31 1.68 -4.17 -1.38
CA ILE A 31 0.92 -2.95 -1.68
C ILE A 31 1.39 -1.81 -0.79
N ILE A 32 1.55 -2.03 0.53
CA ILE A 32 2.02 -0.99 1.47
C ILE A 32 3.40 -0.50 1.07
N ALA A 33 4.33 -1.40 0.74
CA ALA A 33 5.68 -1.05 0.30
C ALA A 33 5.65 -0.22 -1.00
N GLY A 34 4.88 -0.67 -2.00
CA GLY A 34 4.70 0.04 -3.26
C GLY A 34 4.09 1.44 -3.06
N ALA A 35 3.00 1.52 -2.31
CA ALA A 35 2.33 2.78 -1.99
C ALA A 35 3.23 3.75 -1.21
N SER A 36 4.07 3.23 -0.30
CA SER A 36 5.03 4.05 0.46
C SER A 36 6.11 4.66 -0.45
N SER A 37 6.64 3.87 -1.39
CA SER A 37 7.63 4.34 -2.37
C SER A 37 7.05 5.41 -3.31
N VAL A 38 5.85 5.15 -3.84
CA VAL A 38 5.12 6.12 -4.67
C VAL A 38 4.81 7.39 -3.89
N GLY A 39 4.32 7.26 -2.65
CA GLY A 39 4.02 8.40 -1.78
C GLY A 39 5.25 9.26 -1.48
N THR A 40 6.40 8.63 -1.24
CA THR A 40 7.68 9.33 -1.03
C THR A 40 8.10 10.11 -2.27
N SER A 41 8.03 9.46 -3.43
CA SER A 41 8.39 10.08 -4.72
C SER A 41 7.48 11.27 -5.03
N LEU A 42 6.17 11.09 -4.83
CA LEU A 42 5.16 12.13 -5.07
C LEU A 42 5.34 13.32 -4.10
N SER A 43 5.59 13.04 -2.82
CA SER A 43 5.89 14.07 -1.82
C SER A 43 7.13 14.88 -2.20
N SER A 44 8.20 14.20 -2.64
CA SER A 44 9.42 14.84 -3.13
C SER A 44 9.15 15.74 -4.34
N THR A 45 8.37 15.25 -5.32
CA THR A 45 7.97 16.03 -6.49
C THR A 45 7.20 17.29 -6.09
N PHE A 46 6.16 17.17 -5.25
CA PHE A 46 5.37 18.34 -4.84
C PHE A 46 6.14 19.30 -3.95
N THR A 47 7.04 18.80 -3.11
CA THR A 47 7.96 19.64 -2.34
C THR A 47 8.85 20.45 -3.27
N LYS A 48 9.43 19.80 -4.29
CA LYS A 48 10.24 20.49 -5.31
C LYS A 48 9.44 21.56 -6.06
N ILE A 49 8.19 21.26 -6.43
CA ILE A 49 7.31 22.25 -7.06
C ILE A 49 7.03 23.42 -6.09
N GLY A 50 6.76 23.14 -4.82
CA GLY A 50 6.52 24.18 -3.81
C GLY A 50 7.72 25.09 -3.60
N THR A 51 8.94 24.54 -3.53
CA THR A 51 10.17 25.33 -3.40
C THR A 51 10.43 26.17 -4.63
N CYS A 52 10.22 25.60 -5.82
CA CYS A 52 10.29 26.30 -7.10
C CYS A 52 9.36 27.51 -7.20
N VAL A 53 8.12 27.37 -6.74
CA VAL A 53 7.12 28.46 -6.74
C VAL A 53 7.48 29.52 -5.71
N SER A 54 7.96 29.11 -4.53
CA SER A 54 8.30 30.02 -3.43
C SER A 54 9.63 30.74 -3.65
N SER A 55 10.54 30.16 -4.43
CA SER A 55 11.88 30.67 -4.70
C SER A 55 12.32 30.26 -6.11
N PRO A 56 11.89 31.01 -7.14
CA PRO A 56 12.19 30.68 -8.53
C PRO A 56 13.70 30.65 -8.78
N SER A 57 14.22 29.52 -9.23
CA SER A 57 15.63 29.38 -9.62
C SER A 57 15.75 28.54 -10.90
N ALA A 58 16.83 28.74 -11.66
CA ALA A 58 17.07 28.00 -12.91
C ALA A 58 17.14 26.46 -12.70
N ALA A 59 17.55 26.01 -11.52
CA ALA A 59 17.62 24.59 -11.13
C ALA A 59 16.25 23.94 -10.92
N CYS A 60 15.18 24.74 -10.77
CA CYS A 60 13.83 24.25 -10.58
C CYS A 60 13.34 23.35 -11.73
N TRP A 61 13.71 23.73 -12.95
CA TRP A 61 13.19 23.15 -14.20
C TRP A 61 14.18 22.22 -14.89
N THR A 62 15.37 22.05 -14.32
CA THR A 62 16.29 21.02 -14.80
C THR A 62 15.73 19.67 -14.38
N THR A 63 15.25 18.91 -15.36
CA THR A 63 14.89 17.51 -15.22
C THR A 63 16.03 16.80 -14.49
N PRO A 64 15.79 16.15 -13.34
CA PRO A 64 16.79 15.23 -12.83
C PRO A 64 17.01 14.18 -13.92
N ALA A 65 18.26 14.03 -14.37
CA ALA A 65 18.64 12.84 -15.11
C ALA A 65 18.20 11.65 -14.25
N THR A 66 17.51 10.70 -14.90
CA THR A 66 17.09 9.41 -14.33
C THR A 66 18.07 8.85 -13.33
#